data_AF-R5LLX2-F1
#
_entry.id   AF-R5LLX2-F1
#
_cell.length_a   1.000
_cell.length_b   1.000
_cell.length_c   1.000
_cell.angle_alpha   90.00
_cell.angle_beta   90.00
_cell.angle_gamma   90.00
#
_symmetry.space_group_name_H-M   'P 1'
#
loop_
_entity.id
_entity.type
_entity.pdbx_description
1 polymer ?
#
loop_
_entity_poly.entity_id
_entity_poly.type
_entity_poly.pdbx_seq_one_letter_code
_entity_poly.pdbx_strand_id
1 'polypeptide(L)'
;MENKSEILKEIEIENYIWIVYLGLIIFSFWSNNEERKYIIFGDISAKENYRKSLVLVFSIASIIYFYFFYSSYRSYKNLDKNDTESKKYFTVINLIATTLVLIAGILFLFIAIEDEELETEISF
;
A
#
# COMPACT_ATOMS: atom_id res chain seq x y z
N MET A 1 -23.94 -11.89 -13.57
CA MET A 1 -22.96 -12.92 -13.15
C MET A 1 -21.61 -12.40 -13.57
N GLU A 2 -20.76 -12.06 -12.61
CA GLU A 2 -19.37 -11.68 -12.88
C GLU A 2 -18.70 -12.78 -13.70
N ASN A 3 -17.99 -12.39 -14.75
CA ASN A 3 -17.43 -13.36 -15.67
C ASN A 3 -16.32 -14.12 -14.92
N LYS A 4 -16.42 -15.45 -14.80
CA LYS A 4 -15.42 -16.26 -14.07
C LYS A 4 -13.97 -15.95 -14.49
N SER A 5 -13.78 -15.53 -15.74
CA SER A 5 -12.46 -15.10 -16.25
C SER A 5 -11.95 -13.79 -15.64
N GLU A 6 -12.81 -12.87 -15.25
CA GLU A 6 -12.44 -11.62 -14.56
C GLU A 6 -11.98 -11.91 -13.14
N ILE A 7 -12.74 -12.74 -12.41
CA ILE A 7 -12.37 -13.18 -11.06
C ILE A 7 -10.99 -13.88 -11.06
N LEU A 8 -10.75 -14.77 -12.02
CA LEU A 8 -9.45 -15.45 -12.12
C LEU A 8 -8.30 -14.48 -12.39
N LYS A 9 -8.53 -13.46 -13.21
CA LYS A 9 -7.51 -12.41 -13.47
C LYS A 9 -7.23 -11.56 -12.23
N GLU A 10 -8.25 -11.24 -11.45
CA GLU A 10 -8.08 -10.49 -10.19
C GLU A 10 -7.21 -11.30 -9.21
N ILE A 11 -7.49 -12.60 -9.06
CA ILE A 11 -6.68 -13.51 -8.23
C ILE A 11 -5.23 -13.58 -8.72
N GLU A 12 -4.99 -13.65 -10.03
CA GLU A 12 -3.64 -13.64 -10.59
C GLU A 12 -2.88 -12.35 -10.23
N ILE A 13 -3.53 -11.19 -10.36
CA ILE A 13 -2.94 -9.90 -10.00
C ILE A 13 -2.64 -9.85 -8.49
N GLU A 14 -3.57 -10.30 -7.65
CA GLU A 14 -3.36 -10.37 -6.19
C GLU A 14 -2.14 -11.25 -5.84
N ASN A 15 -1.94 -12.38 -6.53
CA ASN A 15 -0.75 -13.20 -6.33
C ASN A 15 0.56 -12.45 -6.67
N TYR A 16 0.57 -11.65 -7.74
CA TYR A 16 1.72 -10.79 -8.03
C TYR A 16 1.94 -9.73 -6.94
N ILE A 17 0.87 -9.13 -6.42
CA ILE A 17 0.93 -8.17 -5.31
C ILE A 17 1.55 -8.83 -4.07
N TRP A 18 1.18 -10.07 -3.74
CA TRP A 18 1.79 -10.81 -2.63
C TRP A 18 3.29 -11.02 -2.82
N ILE A 19 3.73 -11.34 -4.04
CA ILE A 19 5.16 -11.46 -4.35
C ILE A 19 5.88 -10.11 -4.16
N VAL A 20 5.26 -9.00 -4.57
CA VAL A 20 5.80 -7.65 -4.35
C VAL A 20 5.93 -7.36 -2.85
N TYR A 21 4.91 -7.70 -2.04
CA TYR A 21 4.99 -7.52 -0.59
C TYR A 21 6.13 -8.32 0.06
N LEU A 22 6.39 -9.56 -0.39
CA LEU A 22 7.54 -10.32 0.09
C LEU A 22 8.87 -9.62 -0.22
N GLY A 23 8.98 -9.01 -1.41
CA GLY A 23 10.13 -8.19 -1.78
C GLY A 23 10.28 -6.95 -0.89
N LEU A 24 9.17 -6.25 -0.61
CA LEU A 24 9.16 -5.09 0.28
C LEU A 24 9.58 -5.45 1.70
N ILE A 25 9.12 -6.58 2.25
CA ILE A 25 9.54 -7.05 3.58
C ILE A 25 11.05 -7.24 3.64
N ILE A 26 11.64 -7.94 2.66
CA ILE A 26 13.10 -8.15 2.61
C ILE A 26 13.83 -6.81 2.53
N PHE A 27 13.32 -5.89 1.70
CA PHE A 27 13.90 -4.57 1.54
C PHE A 27 13.79 -3.71 2.81
N SER A 28 12.67 -3.79 3.55
CA SER A 28 12.49 -3.12 4.83
C SER A 28 13.50 -3.60 5.88
N PHE A 29 13.82 -4.90 5.93
CA PHE A 29 14.88 -5.39 6.82
C PHE A 29 16.25 -4.79 6.48
N TRP A 30 16.57 -4.63 5.20
CA TRP A 30 17.79 -3.95 4.78
C TRP A 30 17.77 -2.46 5.18
N SER A 31 16.65 -1.78 4.96
CA SER A 31 16.44 -0.37 5.33
C SER A 31 16.67 -0.15 6.82
N ASN A 32 16.10 -0.98 7.68
CA ASN A 32 16.26 -0.89 9.14
C ASN A 32 17.72 -1.01 9.60
N ASN A 33 18.56 -1.72 8.82
CA ASN A 33 19.99 -1.77 9.11
C ASN A 33 20.69 -0.44 8.78
N GLU A 34 20.27 0.28 7.74
CA GLU A 34 20.75 1.64 7.44
C GLU A 34 20.31 2.63 8.53
N GLU A 35 19.05 2.57 8.98
CA GLU A 35 18.58 3.37 10.11
C GLU A 35 19.43 3.13 11.37
N ARG A 36 19.69 1.87 11.70
CA ARG A 36 20.53 1.50 12.84
C ARG A 36 21.94 2.07 12.70
N LYS A 37 22.54 2.07 11.51
CA LYS A 37 23.86 2.68 11.29
C LYS A 37 23.82 4.18 11.54
N TYR A 38 22.79 4.87 11.05
CA TYR A 38 22.61 6.29 11.30
C TYR A 38 22.48 6.59 12.80
N ILE A 39 21.62 5.86 13.54
CA ILE A 39 21.40 6.09 14.98
C ILE A 39 22.68 5.86 15.81
N ILE A 40 23.46 4.82 15.49
CA ILE A 40 24.65 4.46 16.29
C ILE A 40 25.85 5.33 15.94
N PHE A 41 26.08 5.59 14.64
CA PHE A 41 27.31 6.21 14.15
C PHE A 41 27.13 7.65 13.64
N GLY A 42 25.90 8.17 13.59
CA GLY A 42 25.61 9.48 13.00
C GLY A 42 25.85 9.52 11.48
N ASP A 43 25.78 8.37 10.79
CA ASP A 43 26.07 8.27 9.36
C ASP A 43 24.96 8.90 8.51
N ILE A 44 25.23 10.09 7.97
CA ILE A 44 24.30 10.86 7.13
C ILE A 44 24.00 10.13 5.81
N SER A 45 24.95 9.35 5.28
CA SER A 45 24.68 8.57 4.06
C SER A 45 23.68 7.46 4.34
N ALA A 46 23.79 6.80 5.50
CA ALA A 46 22.83 5.79 5.93
C ALA A 46 21.43 6.40 6.20
N LYS A 47 21.38 7.62 6.75
CA LYS A 47 20.13 8.39 6.91
C LYS A 47 19.40 8.57 5.58
N GLU A 48 20.11 9.07 4.58
CA GLU A 48 19.55 9.34 3.26
C GLU A 48 19.16 8.05 2.53
N ASN A 49 19.94 6.96 2.69
CA ASN A 49 19.58 5.64 2.15
C ASN A 49 18.29 5.11 2.79
N TYR A 50 18.14 5.25 4.10
CA TYR A 50 16.92 4.87 4.81
C TYR A 50 15.71 5.69 4.34
N ARG A 51 15.85 7.02 4.25
CA ARG A 51 14.77 7.89 3.74
C ARG A 51 14.34 7.51 2.33
N LYS A 52 15.30 7.34 1.41
CA LYS A 52 15.01 6.87 0.04
C LYS A 52 14.29 5.53 0.02
N SER A 53 14.63 4.65 0.96
CA SER A 53 13.99 3.35 1.11
C SER A 53 12.55 3.48 1.57
N LEU A 54 12.27 4.34 2.56
CA LEU A 54 10.90 4.65 2.98
C LEU A 54 10.07 5.22 1.82
N VAL A 55 10.60 6.21 1.09
CA VAL A 55 9.93 6.79 -0.09
C VAL A 55 9.62 5.71 -1.12
N LEU A 56 10.58 4.83 -1.41
CA LEU A 56 10.39 3.74 -2.37
C LEU A 56 9.29 2.77 -1.91
N VAL A 57 9.33 2.32 -0.66
CA VAL A 57 8.37 1.38 -0.08
C VAL A 57 6.96 1.98 -0.10
N PHE A 58 6.79 3.20 0.44
CA PHE A 58 5.49 3.86 0.47
C PHE A 58 4.97 4.25 -0.92
N SER A 59 5.86 4.50 -1.90
CA SER A 59 5.46 4.70 -3.30
C SER A 59 4.86 3.43 -3.89
N ILE A 60 5.54 2.29 -3.75
CA ILE A 60 5.06 1.00 -4.25
C ILE A 60 3.76 0.60 -3.53
N ALA A 61 3.71 0.75 -2.21
CA ALA A 61 2.50 0.49 -1.42
C ALA A 61 1.32 1.36 -1.87
N SER A 62 1.54 2.66 -2.11
CA SER A 62 0.49 3.57 -2.57
C SER A 62 -0.07 3.18 -3.94
N ILE A 63 0.76 2.68 -4.85
CA ILE A 63 0.31 2.15 -6.15
C ILE A 63 -0.58 0.90 -5.95
N ILE A 64 -0.19 -0.01 -5.05
CA ILE A 64 -0.98 -1.19 -4.72
C ILE A 64 -2.31 -0.79 -4.07
N TYR A 65 -2.30 0.17 -3.14
CA TYR A 65 -3.52 0.68 -2.50
C TYR A 65 -4.45 1.35 -3.51
N PHE A 66 -3.90 2.07 -4.48
CA PHE A 66 -4.68 2.64 -5.58
C PHE A 66 -5.34 1.54 -6.42
N TYR A 67 -4.63 0.44 -6.71
CA TYR A 67 -5.22 -0.72 -7.39
C TYR A 67 -6.42 -1.29 -6.61
N PHE A 68 -6.28 -1.51 -5.30
CA PHE A 68 -7.38 -2.04 -4.47
C PHE A 68 -8.56 -1.06 -4.38
N PHE A 69 -8.31 0.23 -4.25
CA PHE A 69 -9.35 1.26 -4.32
C PHE A 69 -10.07 1.25 -5.68
N TYR A 70 -9.32 1.16 -6.78
CA TYR A 70 -9.92 1.13 -8.10
C TYR A 70 -10.76 -0.13 -8.34
N SER A 71 -10.28 -1.28 -7.85
CA SER A 71 -11.03 -2.54 -7.88
C SER A 71 -12.33 -2.43 -7.09
N SER A 72 -12.28 -1.97 -5.83
CA SER A 72 -13.48 -1.80 -4.99
C SER A 72 -14.46 -0.78 -5.56
N TYR A 73 -13.96 0.31 -6.16
CA TYR A 73 -14.77 1.31 -6.85
C TYR A 73 -15.50 0.72 -8.05
N ARG A 74 -14.83 -0.13 -8.83
CA ARG A 74 -15.46 -0.86 -9.95
C ARG A 74 -16.56 -1.78 -9.44
N SER A 75 -16.32 -2.56 -8.38
CA SER A 75 -17.33 -3.42 -7.77
C SER A 75 -18.55 -2.62 -7.31
N TYR A 76 -18.34 -1.46 -6.69
CA TYR A 76 -19.41 -0.56 -6.29
C TYR A 76 -20.23 -0.03 -7.48
N LYS A 77 -19.54 0.42 -8.54
CA LYS A 77 -20.20 0.92 -9.76
C LYS A 77 -21.02 -0.16 -10.47
N ASN A 78 -20.61 -1.43 -10.33
CA ASN A 78 -21.25 -2.57 -10.96
C ASN A 78 -22.38 -3.20 -10.11
N LEU A 79 -22.74 -2.61 -8.96
CA LEU A 79 -23.87 -3.07 -8.15
C LEU A 79 -25.19 -2.96 -8.93
N ASP A 80 -25.95 -4.05 -8.96
CA ASP A 80 -27.27 -4.09 -9.58
C ASP A 80 -28.40 -3.91 -8.55
N LYS A 81 -29.56 -3.43 -9.00
CA LYS A 81 -30.74 -3.29 -8.12
C LYS A 81 -31.20 -4.62 -7.55
N ASN A 82 -31.03 -5.71 -8.31
CA ASN A 82 -31.42 -7.07 -7.93
C ASN A 82 -30.35 -7.80 -7.10
N ASP A 83 -29.19 -7.19 -6.86
CA ASP A 83 -28.19 -7.76 -5.96
C ASP A 83 -28.74 -7.85 -4.52
N THR A 84 -28.23 -8.83 -3.76
CA THR A 84 -28.63 -9.02 -2.36
C THR A 84 -28.21 -7.83 -1.50
N GLU A 85 -29.01 -7.50 -0.48
CA GLU A 85 -28.69 -6.41 0.45
C GLU A 85 -27.34 -6.61 1.15
N SER A 86 -26.99 -7.87 1.46
CA SER A 86 -25.67 -8.22 2.00
C SER A 86 -24.54 -7.83 1.04
N LYS A 87 -24.65 -8.17 -0.25
CA LYS A 87 -23.64 -7.83 -1.24
C LYS A 87 -23.46 -6.31 -1.34
N LYS A 88 -24.56 -5.56 -1.47
CA LYS A 88 -24.52 -4.10 -1.53
C LYS A 88 -23.82 -3.49 -0.31
N TYR A 89 -24.20 -3.94 0.89
CA TYR A 89 -23.63 -3.47 2.15
C TYR A 89 -22.11 -3.69 2.21
N PHE A 90 -21.64 -4.91 1.95
CA PHE A 90 -20.22 -5.22 2.02
C PHE A 90 -19.40 -4.57 0.90
N THR A 91 -19.96 -4.39 -0.29
CA THR A 91 -19.29 -3.64 -1.36
C THR A 91 -19.06 -2.18 -0.97
N VAL A 92 -20.03 -1.53 -0.32
CA VAL A 92 -19.87 -0.16 0.19
C VAL A 92 -18.80 -0.10 1.29
N ILE A 93 -18.83 -1.03 2.24
CA ILE A 93 -17.79 -1.10 3.29
C ILE A 93 -16.40 -1.30 2.68
N ASN A 94 -16.26 -2.19 1.70
CA ASN A 94 -14.97 -2.43 1.06
C ASN A 94 -14.45 -1.18 0.34
N LEU A 95 -15.33 -0.43 -0.32
CA LEU A 95 -14.97 0.85 -0.93
C LEU A 95 -14.48 1.87 0.12
N ILE A 96 -15.18 1.99 1.25
CA ILE A 96 -14.76 2.88 2.34
C ILE A 96 -13.39 2.44 2.89
N ALA A 97 -13.22 1.15 3.18
CA ALA A 97 -11.98 0.61 3.75
C ALA A 97 -10.78 0.88 2.83
N THR A 98 -10.90 0.53 1.55
CA THR A 98 -9.82 0.74 0.56
C THR A 98 -9.53 2.22 0.32
N THR A 99 -10.54 3.10 0.40
CA THR A 99 -10.34 4.56 0.35
C THR A 99 -9.50 5.06 1.53
N LEU A 100 -9.82 4.60 2.75
CA LEU A 100 -9.09 4.99 3.96
C LEU A 100 -7.63 4.49 3.92
N VAL A 101 -7.41 3.27 3.43
CA VAL A 101 -6.05 2.71 3.24
C VAL A 101 -5.26 3.54 2.22
N LEU A 102 -5.87 3.92 1.10
CA LEU A 102 -5.23 4.79 0.11
C LEU A 102 -4.85 6.16 0.69
N ILE A 103 -5.75 6.78 1.45
CA ILE A 103 -5.47 8.06 2.12
C ILE A 103 -4.30 7.90 3.09
N ALA A 104 -4.29 6.86 3.92
CA ALA A 104 -3.19 6.60 4.85
C ALA A 104 -1.85 6.40 4.10
N GLY A 105 -1.84 5.62 3.01
CA GLY A 105 -0.65 5.41 2.19
C GLY A 105 -0.08 6.70 1.60
N ILE A 106 -0.96 7.58 1.08
CA ILE A 106 -0.57 8.88 0.54
C ILE A 106 0.02 9.78 1.65
N LEU A 107 -0.58 9.78 2.84
CA LEU A 107 -0.07 10.57 3.97
C LEU A 107 1.30 10.07 4.44
N PHE A 108 1.51 8.75 4.54
CA PHE A 108 2.83 8.22 4.89
C PHE A 108 3.88 8.50 3.82
N LEU A 109 3.52 8.40 2.54
CA LEU A 109 4.41 8.78 1.45
C LEU A 109 4.78 10.27 1.51
N PHE A 110 3.82 11.13 1.82
CA PHE A 110 4.07 12.56 2.01
C PHE A 110 5.07 12.81 3.15
N ILE A 111 4.87 12.16 4.31
CA ILE A 111 5.81 12.25 5.43
C ILE A 111 7.21 11.76 5.00
N ALA A 112 7.31 10.62 4.31
CA ALA A 112 8.59 10.09 3.85
C ALA A 112 9.35 11.02 2.89
N ILE A 113 8.62 11.83 2.11
CA ILE A 113 9.20 12.80 1.17
C ILE A 113 9.65 14.07 1.89
N GLU A 114 8.79 14.62 2.74
CA GLU A 114 8.99 15.95 3.34
C GLU A 114 9.81 15.92 4.64
N ASP A 115 9.74 14.85 5.42
CA ASP A 115 10.51 14.69 6.65
C ASP A 115 11.94 14.22 6.36
N GLU A 116 12.75 15.13 5.79
CA GLU A 116 14.15 14.85 5.47
C GLU A 116 14.99 14.53 6.72
N GLU A 117 14.58 15.09 7.86
CA GLU A 117 15.30 14.95 9.12
C GLU A 117 14.96 13.67 9.90
N LEU A 118 13.92 12.94 9.47
CA LEU A 118 13.38 11.75 10.13
C LEU A 118 12.94 12.04 11.58
N GLU A 119 12.27 13.18 11.79
CA GLU A 119 11.74 13.57 13.11
C GLU A 119 10.52 12.72 13.51
N THR A 120 9.79 12.22 12.53
CA THR A 120 8.62 11.36 12.69
C THR A 120 8.98 9.92 12.36
N GLU A 121 8.90 9.04 13.37
CA GLU A 121 9.02 7.62 13.13
C GLU A 121 7.77 7.10 12.40
N ILE A 122 7.97 6.60 11.18
CA ILE A 122 6.94 5.95 10.38
C ILE A 122 7.36 4.51 10.11
N SER A 123 6.42 3.59 10.33
CA SER A 123 6.65 2.16 10.10
C SER A 123 5.76 1.65 8.98
N PHE A 124 6.26 0.66 8.27
CA PHE A 124 5.56 -0.06 7.21
C PHE A 124 5.55 -1.56 7.50
#